data_AF-A0A8H6RD47-F1
#
_entry.id   AF-A0A8H6RD47-F1
#
_cell.length_a   1.000
_cell.length_b   1.000
_cell.length_c   1.000
_cell.angle_alpha   90.00
_cell.angle_beta   90.00
_cell.angle_gamma   90.00
#
_symmetry.space_group_name_H-M   'P 1'
#
loop_
_entity.id
_entity.type
_entity.pdbx_description
1 polymer ?
#
loop_
_entity_poly.entity_id
_entity_poly.type
_entity_poly.pdbx_seq_one_letter_code
_entity_poly.pdbx_strand_id
1 'polypeptide(L)'
;MAMALPSTSDKKPSAADFDSIIRLKVGKDEQVFEIYKGIMKFYSGYFRSAIENIENGRFKEAEENIITLPEEEPETFKLFKDWL
;
A
#
# COMPACT_ATOMS: atom_id res chain seq x y z
N MET A 1 -3.67 18.95 -10.73
CA MET A 1 -3.58 17.53 -11.17
C MET A 1 -2.41 16.91 -10.42
N ALA A 2 -2.65 15.97 -9.51
CA ALA A 2 -1.57 15.28 -8.80
C ALA A 2 -0.98 14.23 -9.76
N MET A 3 0.25 14.42 -10.23
CA MET A 3 0.95 13.40 -10.99
C MET A 3 1.21 12.21 -10.07
N ALA A 4 0.77 11.02 -10.46
CA ALA A 4 1.15 9.79 -9.79
C ALA A 4 2.68 9.70 -9.79
N LEU A 5 3.29 9.59 -8.61
CA LEU A 5 4.75 9.49 -8.52
C LEU A 5 5.21 8.20 -9.23
N PRO A 6 6.23 8.26 -10.09
CA PRO A 6 6.71 7.09 -10.82
C PRO A 6 7.23 6.04 -9.84
N SER A 7 6.91 4.77 -10.10
CA SER A 7 7.46 3.62 -9.36
C SER A 7 8.99 3.61 -9.53
N THR A 8 9.75 3.62 -8.45
CA THR A 8 11.22 3.59 -8.51
C THR A 8 11.73 2.16 -8.61
N SER A 9 11.47 1.51 -9.76
CA SER A 9 11.85 0.11 -10.01
C SER A 9 13.37 -0.12 -9.97
N ASP A 10 14.18 0.91 -10.31
CA ASP A 10 15.64 0.82 -10.38
C ASP A 10 16.35 0.96 -9.02
N LYS A 11 15.59 1.25 -7.96
CA LYS A 11 16.12 1.45 -6.61
C LYS A 11 15.64 0.33 -5.71
N LYS A 12 16.47 -0.05 -4.74
CA LYS A 12 16.11 -1.03 -3.71
C LYS A 12 15.69 -0.32 -2.43
N PRO A 13 14.69 -0.84 -1.70
CA PRO A 13 14.36 -0.34 -0.38
C PRO A 13 15.54 -0.54 0.57
N SER A 14 15.67 0.39 1.50
CA SER A 14 16.61 0.30 2.60
C SER A 14 16.00 -0.50 3.76
N ALA A 15 16.83 -0.89 4.73
CA ALA A 15 16.32 -1.56 5.94
C ALA A 15 15.29 -0.71 6.71
N ALA A 16 15.30 0.62 6.53
CA ALA A 16 14.34 1.53 7.17
C ALA A 16 12.94 1.48 6.55
N ASP A 17 12.80 0.94 5.33
CA ASP A 17 11.52 0.82 4.62
C ASP A 17 10.72 -0.42 5.06
N PHE A 18 11.34 -1.34 5.81
CA PHE A 18 10.69 -2.46 6.49
C PHE A 18 10.18 -2.03 7.87
N ASP A 19 9.32 -1.00 7.90
CA ASP A 19 8.84 -0.39 9.13
C ASP A 19 7.59 -1.10 9.70
N SER A 20 6.48 -0.39 9.85
CA SER A 20 5.19 -0.90 10.31
C SER A 20 4.43 -1.58 9.19
N ILE A 21 3.54 -2.49 9.56
CA ILE A 21 2.66 -3.20 8.63
C ILE A 21 1.39 -2.37 8.39
N ILE A 22 0.89 -2.40 7.16
CA ILE A 22 -0.44 -1.97 6.79
C ILE A 22 -1.23 -3.17 6.23
N ARG A 23 -2.54 -3.17 6.51
CA ARG A 23 -3.45 -4.20 6.02
C ARG A 23 -4.16 -3.69 4.77
N LEU A 24 -4.24 -4.52 3.73
CA LEU A 24 -5.04 -4.25 2.55
C LEU A 24 -6.13 -5.29 2.43
N LYS A 25 -7.38 -4.85 2.35
CA LYS A 25 -8.52 -5.70 2.00
C LYS A 25 -8.74 -5.60 0.50
N VAL A 26 -8.61 -6.70 -0.23
CA VAL A 26 -8.65 -6.70 -1.68
C VAL A 26 -9.80 -7.55 -2.18
N GLY A 27 -10.49 -7.05 -3.21
CA GLY A 27 -11.59 -7.72 -3.88
C GLY A 27 -12.88 -7.75 -3.06
N LYS A 28 -13.91 -8.33 -3.67
CA LYS A 28 -15.25 -8.48 -3.06
C LYS A 28 -15.24 -9.43 -1.86
N ASP A 29 -14.31 -10.38 -1.84
CA ASP A 29 -14.10 -11.32 -0.74
C ASP A 29 -13.30 -10.71 0.43
N GLU A 30 -12.92 -9.43 0.35
CA GLU A 30 -12.13 -8.70 1.36
C GLU A 30 -10.87 -9.46 1.80
N GLN A 31 -10.15 -10.08 0.85
CA GLN A 31 -8.96 -10.84 1.18
C GLN A 31 -7.89 -9.92 1.78
N VAL A 32 -7.40 -10.27 2.97
CA VAL A 32 -6.48 -9.43 3.73
C VAL A 32 -5.03 -9.74 3.37
N PHE A 33 -4.28 -8.70 3.02
CA PHE A 33 -2.84 -8.74 2.79
C PHE A 33 -2.11 -7.83 3.77
N GLU A 34 -1.02 -8.32 4.33
CA GLU A 34 -0.15 -7.57 5.23
C GLU A 34 1.17 -7.26 4.52
N ILE A 35 1.50 -5.96 4.42
CA ILE A 35 2.67 -5.45 3.73
C ILE A 35 3.30 -4.32 4.56
N TYR A 36 4.63 -4.17 4.51
CA TYR A 36 5.33 -3.05 5.13
C TYR A 36 4.98 -1.73 4.46
N LYS A 37 4.65 -0.71 5.25
CA LYS A 37 4.26 0.62 4.78
C LYS A 37 5.34 1.22 3.89
N GLY A 38 6.59 1.24 4.35
CA GLY A 38 7.72 1.84 3.65
C GLY A 38 7.95 1.21 2.28
N ILE A 39 7.89 -0.12 2.18
CA ILE A 39 7.95 -0.84 0.89
C ILE A 39 6.84 -0.38 -0.07
N MET A 40 5.60 -0.28 0.43
CA MET A 40 4.47 0.22 -0.37
C MET A 40 4.64 1.68 -0.80
N LYS A 41 5.10 2.55 0.11
CA LYS A 41 5.38 3.96 -0.17
C LYS A 41 6.52 4.13 -1.18
N PHE A 42 7.49 3.22 -1.16
CA PHE A 42 8.66 3.23 -2.02
C PHE A 42 8.30 2.85 -3.46
N TYR A 43 7.58 1.75 -3.66
CA TYR A 43 7.27 1.24 -4.99
C TYR A 43 6.02 1.84 -5.63
N SER A 44 5.13 2.48 -4.86
CA SER A 44 3.88 3.03 -5.38
C SER A 44 3.58 4.42 -4.85
N GLY A 45 3.54 5.39 -5.77
CA GLY A 45 3.09 6.76 -5.46
C GLY A 45 1.66 6.82 -4.95
N TYR A 46 0.79 5.93 -5.45
CA TYR A 46 -0.59 5.82 -4.98
C TYR A 46 -0.65 5.39 -3.51
N PHE A 47 0.02 4.29 -3.15
CA PHE A 47 0.04 3.80 -1.77
C PHE A 47 0.79 4.75 -0.85
N ARG A 48 1.79 5.47 -1.36
CA ARG A 48 2.41 6.58 -0.64
C ARG A 48 1.39 7.63 -0.21
N SER A 49 0.64 8.18 -1.16
CA SER A 49 -0.37 9.19 -0.83
C SER A 49 -1.48 8.63 0.05
N ALA A 50 -1.92 7.38 -0.17
CA ALA A 50 -2.93 6.74 0.66
C ALA A 50 -2.45 6.57 2.11
N ILE A 51 -1.24 6.03 2.32
CA ILE A 51 -0.64 5.86 3.64
C ILE A 51 -0.40 7.21 4.31
N GLU A 52 0.17 8.20 3.60
CA GLU A 52 0.38 9.54 4.16
C GLU A 52 -0.96 10.18 4.59
N ASN A 53 -2.05 9.97 3.84
CA ASN A 53 -3.37 10.47 4.21
C ASN A 53 -3.95 9.76 5.45
N ILE A 54 -3.71 8.46 5.60
CA ILE A 54 -4.04 7.65 6.78
C ILE A 54 -3.22 8.14 7.99
N GLU A 55 -1.90 8.28 7.86
CA GLU A 55 -1.00 8.71 8.94
C GLU A 55 -1.30 10.15 9.42
N ASN A 56 -1.78 11.02 8.51
CA ASN A 56 -2.21 12.38 8.86
C ASN A 56 -3.63 12.45 9.45
N GLY A 57 -4.29 11.31 9.71
CA GLY A 57 -5.59 11.24 10.36
C GLY A 57 -6.75 11.84 9.53
N ARG A 58 -6.59 11.94 8.21
CA ARG A 58 -7.60 12.60 7.34
C ARG A 58 -8.76 11.69 6.94
N PHE A 59 -8.64 10.38 7.19
CA PHE A 59 -9.61 9.35 6.78
C PHE A 59 -9.90 8.39 7.94
N LYS A 60 -11.12 7.81 7.98
CA LYS A 60 -11.50 6.77 8.97
C LYS A 60 -10.56 5.56 8.96
N GLU A 61 -9.97 5.27 7.80
CA GLU A 61 -8.97 4.21 7.59
C GLU A 61 -7.68 4.42 8.42
N ALA A 62 -7.44 5.66 8.91
CA ALA A 62 -6.37 6.00 9.85
C ALA A 62 -6.46 5.27 11.19
N GLU A 63 -7.68 5.07 11.70
CA GLU A 63 -7.88 4.43 13.00
C GLU A 63 -7.60 2.92 12.93
N GLU A 64 -7.88 2.29 11.79
CA GLU A 64 -7.73 0.84 11.62
C GLU A 64 -6.42 0.41 10.93
N ASN A 65 -5.68 1.34 10.30
CA ASN A 65 -4.52 1.03 9.44
C ASN A 65 -4.87 0.02 8.33
N ILE A 66 -6.04 0.20 7.71
CA ILE A 66 -6.56 -0.67 6.65
C ILE A 66 -6.82 0.15 5.39
N ILE A 67 -6.35 -0.32 4.23
CA ILE A 67 -6.74 0.19 2.90
C ILE A 67 -7.70 -0.82 2.28
N THR A 68 -8.82 -0.37 1.73
CA THR A 68 -9.79 -1.25 1.05
C THR A 68 -9.74 -1.02 -0.47
N LEU A 69 -9.54 -2.10 -1.23
CA LEU A 69 -9.45 -2.14 -2.69
C LEU A 69 -10.51 -3.09 -3.24
N PRO A 70 -11.79 -2.68 -3.28
CA PRO A 70 -12.91 -3.58 -3.61
C PRO A 70 -12.99 -3.97 -5.08
N GLU A 71 -12.36 -3.19 -5.97
CA GLU A 71 -12.37 -3.39 -7.42
C GLU A 71 -11.17 -4.22 -7.91
N GLU A 72 -10.15 -4.41 -7.07
CA GLU A 72 -8.94 -5.12 -7.43
C GLU A 72 -9.10 -6.63 -7.23
N GLU A 73 -8.54 -7.41 -8.15
CA GLU A 73 -8.58 -8.87 -8.08
C GLU A 73 -7.55 -9.39 -7.07
N PRO A 74 -7.95 -10.20 -6.05
CA PRO A 74 -7.05 -10.69 -5.01
C PRO A 74 -5.84 -11.47 -5.55
N GLU A 75 -6.03 -12.26 -6.61
CA GLU A 75 -4.96 -13.05 -7.21
C GLU A 75 -3.89 -12.16 -7.87
N THR A 76 -4.31 -11.11 -8.57
CA THR A 76 -3.41 -10.12 -9.16
C THR A 76 -2.64 -9.37 -8.07
N PHE A 77 -3.33 -8.98 -7.00
CA PHE A 77 -2.67 -8.31 -5.87
C PHE A 77 -1.68 -9.22 -5.14
N LYS A 78 -1.98 -10.51 -5.05
CA LYS A 78 -1.04 -11.50 -4.50
C LYS A 78 0.26 -11.56 -5.31
N LEU A 79 0.16 -11.59 -6.64
CA LEU A 79 1.34 -11.57 -7.51
C LEU A 79 2.16 -10.29 -7.32
N PHE A 80 1.48 -9.15 -7.18
CA PHE A 80 2.14 -7.88 -6.86
C PHE A 80 2.86 -7.93 -5.51
N LYS A 81 2.21 -8.46 -4.46
CA LYS A 81 2.83 -8.65 -3.15
C LYS A 81 4.06 -9.55 -3.20
N ASP A 82 3.98 -10.68 -3.91
CA ASP A 82 5.08 -11.64 -4.00
C ASP A 82 6.28 -11.07 -4.80
N TRP A 83 6.07 -10.04 -5.61
CA TRP A 83 7.10 -9.32 -6.34
C TRP A 83 7.82 -8.23 -5.50
N LEU A 84 7.12 -7.62 -4.53
CA LEU A 84 7.66 -6.57 -3.65
C LEU A 84 8.76 -7.08 -2.71
#